data_AF-A0A5A5RGX0-F1
#
_entry.id   AF-A0A5A5RGX0-F1
#
_cell.length_a   1.000
_cell.length_b   1.000
_cell.length_c   1.000
_cell.angle_alpha   90.00
_cell.angle_beta   90.00
_cell.angle_gamma   90.00
#
_symmetry.space_group_name_H-M   'P 1'
#
loop_
_entity.id
_entity.type
_entity.pdbx_description
1 polymer ?
#
loop_
_entity_poly.entity_id
_entity_poly.type
_entity_poly.pdbx_seq_one_letter_code
_entity_poly.pdbx_strand_id
1 'polypeptide(L)'
;MDVRDDQVHGNQEGAFFNTYYKGVCYAPLYIFCGPHLLVAKLRSSNVDPAEGALEELQRIIGIIREQWKETYIFVRGDSAYDREEIFKFCEEQDPG
;
A
#
# COMPACT_ATOMS: atom_id res chain seq x y z
N MET A 1 2.97 -3.64 -3.76
CA MET A 1 1.93 -3.30 -2.78
C MET A 1 1.03 -4.50 -2.64
N ASP A 2 0.81 -4.94 -1.41
CA ASP A 2 0.01 -6.12 -1.11
C ASP A 2 -1.03 -5.76 -0.04
N VAL A 3 -2.21 -6.35 -0.14
CA VAL A 3 -3.28 -6.25 0.86
C VAL A 3 -3.59 -7.67 1.32
N ARG A 4 -3.43 -7.89 2.62
CA ARG A 4 -3.75 -9.16 3.28
C ARG A 4 -4.58 -8.88 4.51
N ASP A 5 -5.36 -9.84 4.94
CA ASP A 5 -6.03 -9.78 6.23
C ASP A 5 -5.05 -10.04 7.38
N ASP A 6 -5.29 -9.37 8.50
CA ASP A 6 -4.67 -9.67 9.78
C ASP A 6 -5.76 -9.86 10.83
N GLN A 7 -5.88 -11.09 11.34
CA GLN A 7 -7.02 -11.50 12.14
C GLN A 7 -7.00 -10.82 13.52
N VAL A 8 -8.15 -10.26 13.92
CA VAL A 8 -8.30 -9.61 15.23
C VAL A 8 -8.52 -10.64 16.33
N HIS A 9 -8.00 -10.35 17.52
CA HIS A 9 -8.27 -11.11 18.74
C HIS A 9 -8.99 -10.25 19.79
N GLY A 10 -10.18 -10.68 20.22
CA GLY A 10 -10.98 -9.93 21.21
C GLY A 10 -11.55 -8.63 20.63
N ASN A 11 -11.47 -7.54 21.40
CA ASN A 11 -12.08 -6.25 21.06
C ASN A 11 -11.02 -5.18 20.74
N GLN A 12 -10.02 -5.51 19.93
CA GLN A 12 -8.97 -4.54 19.56
C GLN A 12 -9.58 -3.34 18.82
N GLU A 13 -8.99 -2.17 19.01
CA GLU A 13 -9.46 -0.92 18.39
C GLU A 13 -9.34 -1.00 16.86
N GLY A 14 -10.35 -0.48 16.14
CA GLY A 14 -10.37 -0.52 14.68
C GLY A 14 -10.64 -1.91 14.10
N ALA A 15 -11.13 -2.85 14.91
CA ALA A 15 -11.58 -4.15 14.44
C ALA A 15 -12.92 -4.06 13.72
N PHE A 16 -12.97 -4.52 12.47
CA PHE A 16 -14.19 -4.56 11.68
C PHE A 16 -14.35 -5.87 10.95
N PHE A 17 -15.61 -6.26 10.71
CA PHE A 17 -15.94 -7.41 9.89
C PHE A 17 -15.76 -7.05 8.41
N ASN A 18 -14.88 -7.78 7.73
CA ASN A 18 -14.65 -7.65 6.30
C ASN A 18 -15.39 -8.77 5.56
N THR A 19 -16.23 -8.40 4.59
CA THR A 19 -17.05 -9.34 3.83
C THR A 19 -16.26 -10.19 2.83
N TYR A 20 -15.15 -9.67 2.31
CA TYR A 20 -14.27 -10.39 1.40
C TYR A 20 -13.53 -11.52 2.14
N TYR A 21 -12.93 -11.22 3.29
CA TYR A 21 -12.22 -12.21 4.12
C TYR A 21 -13.14 -13.00 5.07
N LYS A 22 -14.41 -12.61 5.19
CA LYS A 22 -15.44 -13.25 6.04
C LYS A 22 -15.02 -13.37 7.51
N GLY A 23 -14.34 -12.34 8.03
CA GLY A 23 -13.80 -12.34 9.38
C GLY A 23 -13.65 -10.93 9.94
N VAL A 24 -13.45 -10.84 11.26
CA VAL A 24 -13.05 -9.59 11.91
C VAL A 24 -11.53 -9.48 11.82
N CYS A 25 -11.07 -8.53 11.03
CA CYS A 25 -9.65 -8.39 10.69
C CYS A 25 -9.28 -6.92 10.47
N TYR A 26 -7.99 -6.67 10.36
CA TYR A 26 -7.40 -5.48 9.74
C TYR A 26 -7.10 -5.75 8.25
N ALA A 27 -6.84 -4.70 7.49
CA ALA A 27 -6.39 -4.76 6.10
C ALA A 27 -5.08 -3.95 5.91
N PRO A 28 -3.94 -4.41 6.47
CA PRO A 28 -2.67 -3.71 6.38
C PRO A 28 -2.26 -3.39 4.93
N LEU A 29 -1.67 -2.20 4.77
CA LEU A 29 -0.95 -1.79 3.55
C LEU A 29 0.52 -2.16 3.71
N TYR A 30 1.02 -3.01 2.82
CA TYR A 30 2.43 -3.36 2.74
C TYR A 30 3.07 -2.90 1.44
N ILE A 31 4.25 -2.27 1.54
CA ILE A 31 5.09 -1.88 0.41
C ILE A 31 6.49 -2.44 0.62
N PHE A 32 7.01 -3.14 -0.39
CA PHE A 32 8.31 -3.78 -0.38
C PHE A 32 9.17 -3.29 -1.54
N CYS A 33 10.49 -3.31 -1.36
CA CYS A 33 11.48 -3.25 -2.42
C CYS A 33 12.34 -4.53 -2.36
N GLY A 34 12.06 -5.48 -3.25
CA GLY A 34 12.61 -6.83 -3.14
C GLY A 34 12.24 -7.46 -1.78
N PRO A 35 13.21 -7.94 -0.98
CA PRO A 35 12.94 -8.51 0.34
C PRO A 35 12.76 -7.46 1.45
N HIS A 36 12.96 -6.17 1.15
CA HIS A 36 12.96 -5.11 2.16
C HIS A 36 11.56 -4.53 2.35
N LEU A 37 11.04 -4.62 3.56
CA LEU A 37 9.79 -3.98 3.97
C LEU A 37 10.01 -2.48 4.14
N LEU A 38 9.34 -1.66 3.31
CA LEU A 38 9.43 -0.20 3.36
C LEU A 38 8.26 0.43 4.13
N VAL A 39 7.07 -0.16 4.04
CA VAL A 39 5.86 0.29 4.74
C VAL A 39 5.11 -0.91 5.29
N ALA A 40 4.73 -0.81 6.55
CA ALA A 40 3.75 -1.66 7.21
C ALA A 40 2.77 -0.76 7.98
N LYS A 41 1.60 -0.53 7.39
CA LYS A 41 0.58 0.34 7.98
C LYS A 41 -0.65 -0.49 8.28
N LEU A 42 -0.89 -0.74 9.56
CA LEU A 42 -2.11 -1.42 10.01
C LEU A 42 -3.31 -0.48 9.79
N ARG A 43 -4.36 -1.00 9.17
CA ARG A 43 -5.59 -0.25 8.88
C ARG A 43 -6.80 -1.08 9.24
N SER A 44 -7.84 -0.41 9.68
CA SER A 44 -9.15 -1.03 9.79
C SER A 44 -9.56 -1.67 8.47
N SER A 45 -10.25 -2.81 8.50
CA SER A 45 -10.65 -3.53 7.28
C SER A 45 -11.91 -2.97 6.59
N ASN A 46 -12.50 -1.91 7.13
CA ASN A 46 -13.68 -1.23 6.57
C ASN A 46 -13.35 -0.02 5.68
N VAL A 47 -12.07 0.25 5.42
CA VAL A 47 -11.61 1.34 4.55
C VAL A 47 -11.39 0.84 3.12
N ASP A 48 -11.21 1.75 2.17
CA ASP A 48 -10.84 1.36 0.81
C ASP A 48 -9.47 0.63 0.83
N PRO A 49 -9.34 -0.54 0.17
CA PRO A 49 -8.08 -1.27 0.15
C PRO A 49 -6.87 -0.46 -0.32
N ALA A 50 -7.05 0.51 -1.21
CA ALA A 50 -6.01 1.39 -1.72
C ALA A 50 -5.81 2.68 -0.89
N GLU A 51 -6.63 2.91 0.15
CA GLU A 51 -6.53 4.11 0.99
C GLU A 51 -5.12 4.27 1.59
N GLY A 52 -4.48 5.41 1.32
CA GLY A 52 -3.13 5.71 1.79
C GLY A 52 -2.01 5.18 0.89
N ALA A 53 -2.30 4.41 -0.17
CA ALA A 53 -1.27 3.81 -1.01
C ALA A 53 -0.50 4.86 -1.84
N LEU A 54 -1.21 5.83 -2.42
CA LEU A 54 -0.59 6.88 -3.23
C LEU A 54 0.34 7.76 -2.39
N GLU A 55 -0.10 8.14 -1.19
CA GLU A 55 0.67 8.99 -0.27
C GLU A 55 1.96 8.30 0.17
N GLU A 56 1.90 6.99 0.46
CA GLU A 56 3.09 6.23 0.79
C GLU A 56 4.02 6.07 -0.42
N LEU A 57 3.49 5.86 -1.63
CA LEU A 57 4.30 5.84 -2.86
C LEU A 57 5.00 7.19 -3.10
N GLN A 58 4.27 8.30 -2.98
CA GLN A 58 4.83 9.65 -3.12
C GLN A 58 5.97 9.89 -2.13
N ARG A 59 5.77 9.50 -0.87
CA ARG A 59 6.79 9.62 0.17
C ARG A 59 8.02 8.76 -0.12
N ILE A 60 7.84 7.48 -0.45
CA ILE A 60 8.95 6.55 -0.71
C ILE A 60 9.73 6.97 -1.95
N ILE A 61 9.04 7.23 -3.06
CA ILE A 61 9.69 7.61 -4.32
C ILE A 61 10.41 8.95 -4.17
N GLY A 62 9.81 9.92 -3.46
CA GLY A 62 10.47 11.19 -3.14
C GLY A 62 11.82 10.98 -2.44
N ILE A 63 11.86 10.15 -1.39
CA ILE A 63 13.10 9.83 -0.66
C ILE A 63 14.13 9.14 -1.57
N ILE A 64 13.70 8.19 -2.42
CA ILE A 64 14.59 7.52 -3.37
C ILE A 64 15.19 8.53 -4.35
N ARG A 65 14.39 9.45 -4.88
CA ARG A 65 14.80 10.46 -5.86
C ARG A 65 15.76 11.50 -5.29
N GLU A 66 15.74 11.76 -3.98
CA GLU A 66 16.74 12.62 -3.33
C GLU A 66 18.17 12.10 -3.49
N GLN A 67 18.35 10.77 -3.49
CA GLN A 67 19.65 10.12 -3.62
C GLN A 67 19.94 9.63 -5.05
N TRP A 68 18.90 9.14 -5.75
CA TRP A 68 19.01 8.54 -7.07
C TRP A 68 17.96 9.11 -8.03
N LYS A 69 18.29 10.27 -8.60
CA LYS A 69 17.36 11.06 -9.43
C LYS A 69 16.83 10.33 -10.66
N GLU A 70 17.65 9.52 -11.33
CA GLU A 70 17.32 8.89 -12.62
C GLU A 70 17.09 7.37 -12.52
N THR A 71 17.02 6.80 -11.30
CA THR A 71 16.82 5.35 -11.16
C THR A 71 15.44 4.94 -11.64
N TYR A 72 15.35 3.89 -12.45
CA TYR A 72 14.06 3.34 -12.86
C TYR A 72 13.36 2.67 -11.66
N ILE A 73 12.08 3.01 -11.42
CA ILE A 73 11.28 2.46 -10.32
C ILE A 73 10.07 1.75 -10.92
N PHE A 74 10.03 0.43 -10.78
CA PHE A 74 8.92 -0.38 -11.24
C PHE A 74 7.98 -0.71 -10.09
N VAL A 75 6.74 -0.19 -10.14
CA VAL A 75 5.73 -0.42 -9.11
C VAL A 75 4.82 -1.58 -9.53
N ARG A 76 4.65 -2.54 -8.62
CA ARG A 76 3.65 -3.62 -8.74
C ARG A 76 2.71 -3.60 -7.55
N GLY A 77 1.42 -3.82 -7.80
CA GLY A 77 0.38 -3.94 -6.79
C GLY A 77 -0.52 -5.15 -7.03
N ASP A 78 -1.23 -5.57 -5.98
CA ASP A 78 -2.46 -6.35 -6.10
C ASP A 78 -3.55 -5.53 -6.84
N SER A 79 -4.56 -6.18 -7.42
CA SER A 79 -5.65 -5.51 -8.14
C SER A 79 -6.46 -4.55 -7.27
N ALA A 80 -6.43 -4.73 -5.95
CA ALA A 80 -6.97 -3.78 -5.00
C ALA A 80 -6.43 -2.34 -5.19
N TYR A 81 -5.23 -2.18 -5.76
CA TYR A 81 -4.54 -0.91 -5.99
C TYR A 81 -4.64 -0.39 -7.44
N ASP A 82 -5.50 -1.00 -8.27
CA ASP A 82 -5.79 -0.54 -9.63
C ASP A 82 -6.58 0.79 -9.55
N ARG A 83 -5.84 1.91 -9.49
CA ARG A 83 -6.36 3.27 -9.31
C ARG A 83 -5.66 4.23 -10.29
N GLU A 84 -6.45 5.02 -11.01
CA GLU A 84 -5.95 5.93 -12.05
C GLU A 84 -4.88 6.89 -11.52
N GLU A 85 -5.10 7.44 -10.32
CA GLU A 85 -4.17 8.36 -9.67
C GLU A 85 -2.83 7.71 -9.31
N ILE A 86 -2.81 6.40 -9.03
CA ILE A 86 -1.57 5.65 -8.76
C ILE A 86 -0.79 5.43 -10.05
N PHE A 87 -1.47 5.03 -11.14
CA PHE A 87 -0.80 4.85 -12.43
C PHE A 87 -0.23 6.17 -12.94
N LYS A 88 -1.05 7.22 -12.95
CA LYS A 88 -0.65 8.55 -13.38
C LYS A 88 0.57 9.03 -12.61
N PHE A 89 0.56 8.88 -11.28
CA PHE A 89 1.73 9.23 -10.48
C PHE A 89 2.96 8.42 -10.88
N CYS A 90 2.84 7.10 -11.07
CA CYS A 90 3.98 6.26 -11.47
C CYS A 90 4.54 6.67 -12.85
N GLU A 91 3.68 6.99 -13.82
CA GLU A 91 4.07 7.48 -15.15
C GLU A 91 4.79 8.83 -15.08
N GLU A 92 4.32 9.75 -14.23
CA GLU A 92 4.99 11.04 -13.97
C GLU A 92 6.37 10.89 -13.33
N GLN A 93 6.67 9.74 -12.71
CA GLN A 93 7.97 9.45 -12.10
C GLN A 93 8.94 8.72 -13.04
N ASP A 94 8.54 8.39 -14.27
CA ASP A 94 9.41 7.72 -15.24
C ASP A 94 10.45 8.70 -15.82
N PRO A 95 11.77 8.47 -15.65
CA PRO A 95 12.80 9.36 -16.19
C PRO A 95 12.92 9.32 -17.73
N GLY A 96 12.27 8.36 -18.40
CA GLY A 96 12.27 8.20 -19.86
C GLY A 96 13.25 7.17 -20.40
#